data_AF-A0A353G3L9-F1
#
_entry.id   AF-A0A353G3L9-F1
#
_cell.length_a   1.000
_cell.length_b   1.000
_cell.length_c   1.000
_cell.angle_alpha   90.00
_cell.angle_beta   90.00
_cell.angle_gamma   90.00
#
_symmetry.space_group_name_H-M   'P 1'
#
loop_
_entity.id
_entity.type
_entity.pdbx_description
1 polymer ?
#
loop_
_entity_poly.entity_id
_entity_poly.type
_entity_poly.pdbx_seq_one_letter_code
_entity_poly.pdbx_strand_id
1 'polypeptide(L)'
;HSNGFSLVRKIVELSGLGWDAPAPFAEGKTLGAALLTPTRIYVKPLLKAIRETKALKALAHITGGGFPENIPRVLPKHLAAEIDLASIAVPAVFSWLAKTGGVAQNEMLRTFNCGVGMIVVVAAEDADKVTAVLEAEGEKVARLGWMIARSEGAPGTVYKGTLGL
;
A
#
# COMPACT_ATOMS: atom_id res chain seq x y z
N HIS A 1 -9.44 -1.55 2.93
CA HIS A 1 -9.11 -2.59 1.91
C HIS A 1 -9.60 -3.94 2.44
N SER A 2 -9.39 -5.06 1.74
CA SER A 2 -10.06 -6.33 2.05
C SER A 2 -9.13 -7.55 2.18
N ASN A 3 -7.82 -7.35 2.37
CA ASN A 3 -6.81 -8.42 2.43
C ASN A 3 -6.08 -8.44 3.78
N GLY A 4 -5.50 -9.60 4.13
CA GLY A 4 -4.76 -9.79 5.39
C GLY A 4 -5.65 -10.08 6.61
N PHE A 5 -6.98 -10.19 6.44
CA PHE A 5 -7.92 -10.33 7.55
C PHE A 5 -7.77 -11.62 8.37
N SER A 6 -7.20 -12.69 7.80
CA SER A 6 -6.88 -13.89 8.60
C SER A 6 -5.82 -13.60 9.66
N LEU A 7 -4.78 -12.83 9.31
CA LEU A 7 -3.76 -12.39 10.27
C LEU A 7 -4.34 -11.36 11.26
N VAL A 8 -5.18 -10.43 10.77
CA VAL A 8 -5.88 -9.46 11.66
C VAL A 8 -6.67 -10.19 12.74
N ARG A 9 -7.51 -11.18 12.38
CA ARG A 9 -8.29 -11.93 13.37
C ARG A 9 -7.39 -12.62 14.41
N LYS A 10 -6.26 -13.19 13.98
CA LYS A 10 -5.31 -13.83 14.90
C LYS A 10 -4.66 -12.82 15.84
N ILE A 11 -4.29 -11.64 15.35
CA ILE A 11 -3.68 -10.59 16.18
C ILE A 11 -4.69 -10.02 17.17
N VAL A 12 -5.95 -9.85 16.77
CA VAL A 12 -7.02 -9.41 17.68
C VAL A 12 -7.23 -10.44 18.80
N GLU A 13 -7.27 -11.74 18.48
CA GLU A 13 -7.32 -12.81 19.47
C GLU A 13 -6.14 -12.74 20.46
N LEU A 14 -4.91 -12.56 19.95
CA LEU A 14 -3.69 -12.42 20.78
C LEU A 14 -3.71 -11.16 21.64
N SER A 15 -4.35 -10.09 21.18
CA SER A 15 -4.43 -8.81 21.92
C SER A 15 -5.35 -8.88 23.15
N GLY A 16 -6.25 -9.86 23.20
CA GLY A 16 -7.28 -9.97 24.24
C GLY A 16 -8.42 -8.95 24.15
N LEU A 17 -8.43 -8.08 23.13
CA LEU A 17 -9.49 -7.09 22.94
C LEU A 17 -10.75 -7.69 22.32
N GLY A 18 -11.91 -7.28 22.84
CA GLY A 18 -13.20 -7.48 22.19
C GLY A 18 -13.39 -6.58 20.96
N TRP A 19 -14.26 -6.98 20.03
CA TRP A 19 -14.53 -6.20 18.80
C TRP A 19 -15.23 -4.86 19.06
N ASP A 20 -15.96 -4.75 20.17
CA ASP A 20 -16.64 -3.57 20.67
C ASP A 20 -15.76 -2.68 21.56
N ALA A 21 -14.56 -3.15 21.94
CA ALA A 21 -13.61 -2.35 22.70
C ALA A 21 -13.11 -1.13 21.90
N PRO A 22 -12.67 -0.05 22.57
CA PRO A 22 -12.05 1.10 21.90
C PRO A 22 -10.83 0.69 21.06
N ALA A 23 -10.72 1.22 19.85
CA ALA A 23 -9.60 0.95 18.95
C ALA A 23 -8.34 1.73 19.40
N PRO A 24 -7.21 1.06 19.72
CA PRO A 24 -5.99 1.74 20.19
C PRO A 24 -5.35 2.71 19.18
N PHE A 25 -5.72 2.59 17.91
CA PHE A 25 -5.16 3.34 16.77
C PHE A 25 -6.18 4.25 16.09
N ALA A 26 -7.41 4.32 16.60
CA ALA A 26 -8.49 5.11 16.01
C ALA A 26 -9.43 5.63 17.09
N GLU A 27 -9.14 6.83 17.58
CA GLU A 27 -9.94 7.50 18.62
C GLU A 27 -11.43 7.61 18.20
N GLY A 28 -12.31 7.40 19.17
CA GLY A 28 -13.77 7.46 18.98
C GLY A 28 -14.37 6.29 18.19
N LYS A 29 -13.59 5.26 17.83
CA LYS A 29 -14.08 4.06 17.15
C LYS A 29 -13.88 2.81 18.00
N THR A 30 -14.77 1.83 17.82
CA THR A 30 -14.52 0.46 18.28
C THR A 30 -13.51 -0.23 17.37
N LEU A 31 -12.85 -1.27 17.87
CA LEU A 31 -11.87 -2.07 17.13
C LEU A 31 -12.48 -2.64 15.84
N GLY A 32 -13.68 -3.22 15.93
CA GLY A 32 -14.41 -3.75 14.78
C GLY A 32 -14.73 -2.68 13.75
N ALA A 33 -15.25 -1.52 14.17
CA ALA A 33 -15.58 -0.42 13.27
C ALA A 33 -14.33 0.14 12.57
N ALA A 34 -13.21 0.26 13.27
CA ALA A 34 -11.96 0.74 12.69
C ALA A 34 -11.40 -0.26 11.66
N LEU A 35 -11.40 -1.57 11.95
CA LEU A 35 -10.91 -2.61 11.06
C LEU A 35 -11.82 -2.86 9.85
N LEU A 36 -13.12 -2.60 9.97
CA LEU A 36 -14.11 -2.70 8.88
C LEU A 36 -14.18 -1.43 8.00
N THR A 37 -13.24 -0.49 8.15
CA THR A 37 -13.16 0.68 7.27
C THR A 37 -13.18 0.22 5.80
N PRO A 38 -14.13 0.72 4.98
CA PRO A 38 -14.33 0.21 3.63
C PRO A 38 -13.13 0.46 2.71
N THR A 39 -13.02 -0.36 1.69
CA THR A 39 -12.01 -0.20 0.63
C THR A 39 -12.24 1.07 -0.16
N ARG A 40 -11.17 1.85 -0.41
CA ARG A 40 -11.21 3.02 -1.29
C ARG A 40 -11.44 2.57 -2.74
N ILE A 41 -12.32 3.27 -3.46
CA ILE A 41 -12.64 3.00 -4.86
C ILE A 41 -11.89 4.00 -5.74
N TYR A 42 -10.97 3.51 -6.59
CA TYR A 42 -10.08 4.34 -7.39
C TYR A 42 -10.55 4.59 -8.84
N VAL A 43 -11.73 4.10 -9.23
CA VAL A 43 -12.16 4.10 -10.65
C VAL A 43 -12.19 5.51 -11.26
N LYS A 44 -12.89 6.45 -10.60
CA LYS A 44 -13.01 7.84 -11.08
C LYS A 44 -11.65 8.55 -11.19
N PRO A 45 -10.83 8.63 -10.13
CA PRO A 45 -9.54 9.33 -10.20
C PRO A 45 -8.61 8.73 -11.25
N LEU A 46 -8.54 7.40 -11.36
CA LEU A 46 -7.68 6.75 -12.34
C LEU A 46 -8.16 6.97 -13.78
N LEU A 47 -9.46 6.88 -14.05
CA LEU A 47 -9.98 7.16 -15.40
C LEU A 47 -9.70 8.60 -15.83
N LYS A 48 -9.82 9.57 -14.90
CA LYS A 48 -9.46 10.96 -15.18
C LYS A 48 -7.97 11.11 -15.48
N ALA A 49 -7.10 10.56 -14.63
CA ALA A 49 -5.65 10.58 -14.82
C ALA A 49 -5.23 9.96 -16.16
N ILE A 50 -5.82 8.82 -16.56
CA ILE A 50 -5.56 8.18 -17.86
C ILE A 50 -5.90 9.14 -19.01
N ARG A 51 -7.09 9.76 -18.98
CA ARG A 51 -7.60 10.58 -20.09
C ARG A 51 -6.84 11.91 -20.23
N GLU A 52 -6.60 12.59 -19.13
CA GLU A 52 -6.00 13.94 -19.13
C GLU A 52 -4.49 13.90 -19.31
N THR A 53 -3.82 12.92 -18.69
CA THR A 53 -2.35 12.87 -18.74
C THR A 53 -1.83 12.06 -19.90
N LYS A 54 -2.52 10.97 -20.27
CA LYS A 54 -2.06 9.93 -21.20
C LYS A 54 -0.69 9.33 -20.81
N ALA A 55 -0.29 9.46 -19.54
CA ALA A 55 1.06 9.14 -19.07
C ALA A 55 1.16 7.83 -18.27
N LEU A 56 0.02 7.22 -17.94
CA LEU A 56 -0.02 6.00 -17.13
C LEU A 56 0.50 4.82 -17.95
N LYS A 57 1.59 4.21 -17.50
CA LYS A 57 2.23 3.04 -18.14
C LYS A 57 1.77 1.73 -17.52
N ALA A 58 1.52 1.72 -16.21
CA ALA A 58 1.01 0.56 -15.49
C ALA A 58 0.27 0.97 -14.20
N LEU A 59 -0.58 0.07 -13.71
CA LEU A 59 -1.34 0.21 -12.48
C LEU A 59 -1.26 -1.08 -11.67
N ALA A 60 -0.74 -1.01 -10.44
CA ALA A 60 -0.74 -2.14 -9.52
C ALA A 60 -1.69 -1.88 -8.35
N HIS A 61 -2.78 -2.65 -8.28
CA HIS A 61 -3.69 -2.64 -7.13
C HIS A 61 -3.14 -3.54 -6.03
N ILE A 62 -2.86 -2.97 -4.85
CA ILE A 62 -2.25 -3.71 -3.75
C ILE A 62 -3.31 -4.49 -2.98
N THR A 63 -3.26 -5.81 -3.14
CA THR A 63 -4.25 -6.77 -2.62
C THR A 63 -3.57 -7.89 -1.84
N GLY A 64 -4.02 -9.14 -1.94
CA GLY A 64 -3.34 -10.30 -1.35
C GLY A 64 -1.93 -10.45 -1.91
N GLY A 65 -0.98 -10.82 -1.04
CA GLY A 65 0.45 -10.90 -1.40
C GLY A 65 1.18 -9.54 -1.40
N GLY A 66 0.47 -8.45 -1.08
CA GLY A 66 1.08 -7.15 -0.78
C GLY A 66 1.98 -6.62 -1.90
N PHE A 67 3.07 -5.97 -1.53
CA PHE A 67 4.00 -5.34 -2.48
C PHE A 67 4.75 -6.39 -3.33
N PRO A 68 5.35 -7.44 -2.74
CA PRO A 68 6.16 -8.40 -3.49
C PRO A 68 5.40 -9.11 -4.61
N GLU A 69 4.12 -9.39 -4.42
CA GLU A 69 3.33 -10.10 -5.42
C GLU A 69 2.61 -9.18 -6.40
N ASN A 70 2.10 -8.02 -5.96
CA ASN A 70 1.26 -7.20 -6.82
C ASN A 70 2.05 -6.29 -7.77
N ILE A 71 3.18 -5.72 -7.31
CA ILE A 71 3.96 -4.78 -8.13
C ILE A 71 4.57 -5.47 -9.36
N PRO A 72 5.26 -6.62 -9.24
CA PRO A 72 5.96 -7.21 -10.40
C PRO A 72 5.03 -7.74 -11.50
N ARG A 73 3.75 -7.99 -11.19
CA ARG A 73 2.76 -8.50 -12.16
C ARG A 73 2.52 -7.57 -13.35
N VAL A 74 2.78 -6.28 -13.17
CA VAL A 74 2.55 -5.26 -14.21
C VAL A 74 3.85 -4.73 -14.81
N LEU A 75 4.99 -5.29 -14.42
CA LEU A 75 6.31 -4.86 -14.88
C LEU A 75 6.88 -5.86 -15.92
N PRO A 76 7.60 -5.36 -16.93
CA PRO A 76 8.45 -6.21 -17.78
C PRO A 76 9.48 -6.99 -16.94
N LYS A 77 9.86 -8.19 -17.39
CA LYS A 77 10.79 -9.08 -16.65
C LYS A 77 12.17 -8.47 -16.36
N HIS A 78 12.60 -7.50 -17.15
CA HIS A 78 13.89 -6.82 -17.01
C HIS A 78 13.85 -5.60 -16.08
N LEU A 79 12.70 -5.30 -15.45
CA LEU A 79 12.53 -4.20 -14.50
C LEU A 79 12.12 -4.70 -13.11
N ALA A 80 12.56 -3.96 -12.10
CA ALA A 80 12.10 -4.07 -10.72
C ALA A 80 11.71 -2.70 -10.19
N ALA A 81 10.81 -2.67 -9.21
CA ALA A 81 10.48 -1.47 -8.47
C ALA A 81 11.38 -1.34 -7.24
N GLU A 82 12.18 -0.28 -7.16
CA GLU A 82 12.83 0.13 -5.92
C GLU A 82 11.92 1.09 -5.16
N ILE A 83 11.43 0.66 -4.00
CA ILE A 83 10.51 1.41 -3.15
C ILE A 83 11.25 1.98 -1.95
N ASP A 84 11.16 3.30 -1.76
CA ASP A 84 11.58 3.97 -0.54
C ASP A 84 10.49 3.84 0.52
N LEU A 85 10.74 3.02 1.53
CA LEU A 85 9.78 2.77 2.61
C LEU A 85 9.54 4.00 3.49
N ALA A 86 10.49 4.94 3.55
CA ALA A 86 10.32 6.18 4.30
C ALA A 86 9.29 7.13 3.65
N SER A 87 8.98 6.93 2.35
CA SER A 87 7.95 7.70 1.64
C SER A 87 6.52 7.27 1.99
N ILE A 88 6.35 6.13 2.66
CA ILE A 88 5.03 5.57 2.97
C ILE A 88 4.53 6.14 4.30
N ALA A 89 3.45 6.93 4.23
CA ALA A 89 2.71 7.35 5.41
C ALA A 89 1.84 6.19 5.93
N VAL A 90 2.43 5.35 6.79
CA VAL A 90 1.79 4.14 7.31
C VAL A 90 0.62 4.49 8.24
N PRO A 91 -0.62 4.03 7.95
CA PRO A 91 -1.72 4.21 8.89
C PRO A 91 -1.49 3.48 10.21
N ALA A 92 -1.84 4.11 11.34
CA ALA A 92 -1.58 3.62 12.70
C ALA A 92 -2.10 2.20 12.99
N VAL A 93 -3.12 1.74 12.25
CA VAL A 93 -3.60 0.35 12.33
C VAL A 93 -2.50 -0.67 12.02
N PHE A 94 -1.61 -0.38 11.07
CA PHE A 94 -0.53 -1.32 10.71
C PHE A 94 0.60 -1.31 11.73
N SER A 95 0.93 -0.15 12.31
CA SER A 95 1.82 -0.05 13.47
C SER A 95 1.31 -0.87 14.65
N TRP A 96 0.02 -0.75 14.96
CA TRP A 96 -0.61 -1.54 16.01
C TRP A 96 -0.56 -3.04 15.70
N LEU A 97 -0.94 -3.46 14.49
CA LEU A 97 -0.89 -4.87 14.08
C LEU A 97 0.54 -5.43 14.16
N ALA A 98 1.54 -4.68 13.67
CA ALA A 98 2.94 -5.12 13.69
C ALA A 98 3.44 -5.31 15.12
N LYS A 99 3.21 -4.32 16.00
CA LYS A 99 3.64 -4.36 17.39
C LYS A 99 2.92 -5.44 18.19
N THR A 100 1.59 -5.53 18.08
CA THR A 100 0.79 -6.49 18.84
C THR A 100 1.01 -7.93 18.38
N GLY A 101 1.20 -8.14 17.07
CA GLY A 101 1.45 -9.47 16.51
C GLY A 101 2.92 -9.89 16.45
N GLY A 102 3.86 -9.00 16.78
CA GLY A 102 5.29 -9.25 16.59
C GLY A 102 5.66 -9.50 15.12
N VAL A 103 4.98 -8.82 14.18
CA VAL A 103 5.10 -9.10 12.74
C VAL A 103 6.27 -8.31 12.16
N ALA A 104 7.22 -9.04 11.54
CA ALA A 104 8.36 -8.42 10.88
C ALA A 104 7.94 -7.56 9.66
N GLN A 105 8.70 -6.51 9.36
CA GLN A 105 8.44 -5.57 8.26
C GLN A 105 8.18 -6.27 6.91
N ASN A 106 8.99 -7.26 6.56
CA ASN A 106 8.81 -7.98 5.29
C ASN A 106 7.48 -8.74 5.23
N GLU A 107 7.02 -9.28 6.36
CA GLU A 107 5.73 -9.96 6.43
C GLU A 107 4.57 -8.94 6.42
N MET A 108 4.76 -7.75 7.00
CA MET A 108 3.82 -6.64 6.87
C MET A 108 3.64 -6.23 5.40
N LEU A 109 4.73 -6.05 4.66
CA LEU A 109 4.70 -5.67 3.24
C LEU A 109 4.16 -6.78 2.32
N ARG A 110 4.30 -8.05 2.72
CA ARG A 110 3.74 -9.22 2.01
C ARG A 110 2.26 -9.43 2.30
N THR A 111 1.80 -9.11 3.49
CA THR A 111 0.40 -9.40 3.89
C THR A 111 -0.52 -8.20 3.69
N PHE A 112 -0.02 -7.00 3.94
CA PHE A 112 -0.79 -5.77 3.97
C PHE A 112 -0.33 -4.77 2.92
N ASN A 113 -1.20 -3.81 2.62
CA ASN A 113 -0.88 -2.67 1.76
C ASN A 113 -0.12 -1.55 2.49
N CYS A 114 -0.01 -1.61 3.83
CA CYS A 114 0.72 -0.63 4.65
C CYS A 114 0.38 0.85 4.39
N GLY A 115 -0.80 1.16 3.83
CA GLY A 115 -1.22 2.51 3.45
C GLY A 115 -1.27 2.79 1.95
N VAL A 116 -0.62 1.96 1.12
CA VAL A 116 -0.58 2.15 -0.34
C VAL A 116 -1.56 1.21 -1.01
N GLY A 117 -2.76 1.70 -1.33
CA GLY A 117 -3.78 0.88 -1.99
C GLY A 117 -3.57 0.72 -3.51
N MET A 118 -2.97 1.69 -4.18
CA MET A 118 -2.77 1.70 -5.63
C MET A 118 -1.40 2.29 -5.95
N ILE A 119 -0.68 1.69 -6.89
CA ILE A 119 0.58 2.22 -7.43
C ILE A 119 0.40 2.50 -8.92
N VAL A 120 0.88 3.67 -9.34
CA VAL A 120 0.82 4.15 -10.71
C VAL A 120 2.23 4.31 -11.24
N VAL A 121 2.54 3.68 -12.37
CA VAL A 121 3.86 3.78 -13.03
C VAL A 121 3.77 4.77 -14.19
N VAL A 122 4.67 5.75 -14.21
CA VAL A 122 4.70 6.85 -15.17
C VAL A 122 6.14 7.15 -15.60
N ALA A 123 6.32 7.98 -16.63
CA ALA A 123 7.63 8.58 -16.90
C ALA A 123 7.98 9.62 -15.81
N ALA A 124 9.26 9.88 -15.59
CA ALA A 124 9.69 10.78 -14.52
C ALA A 124 9.19 12.22 -14.75
N GLU A 125 9.19 12.64 -16.01
CA GLU A 125 8.69 13.92 -16.51
C GLU A 125 7.16 14.09 -16.35
N ASP A 126 6.41 12.99 -16.26
CA ASP A 126 4.96 13.02 -16.11
C ASP A 126 4.50 12.93 -14.64
N ALA A 127 5.41 12.66 -13.70
CA ALA A 127 5.07 12.36 -12.32
C ALA A 127 4.29 13.48 -11.62
N ASP A 128 4.71 14.74 -11.79
CA ASP A 128 4.02 15.90 -11.19
C ASP A 128 2.65 16.14 -11.82
N LYS A 129 2.55 15.99 -13.14
CA LYS A 129 1.29 16.12 -13.88
C LYS A 129 0.25 15.10 -13.40
N VAL A 130 0.65 13.84 -13.26
CA VAL A 130 -0.23 12.75 -12.78
C VAL A 130 -0.60 12.95 -11.32
N THR A 131 0.35 13.38 -10.49
CA THR A 131 0.12 13.70 -9.07
C THR A 131 -0.96 14.77 -8.94
N ALA A 132 -0.83 15.89 -9.65
CA ALA A 132 -1.80 16.99 -9.59
C ALA A 132 -3.23 16.55 -9.98
N VAL A 133 -3.38 15.71 -11.00
CA VAL A 133 -4.72 15.22 -11.41
C VAL A 133 -5.34 14.30 -10.36
N LEU A 134 -4.55 13.41 -9.75
CA LEU A 134 -5.03 12.50 -8.71
C LEU A 134 -5.38 13.25 -7.41
N GLU A 135 -4.58 14.23 -7.01
CA GLU A 135 -4.84 15.07 -5.84
C GLU A 135 -6.09 15.95 -6.03
N ALA A 136 -6.30 16.48 -7.23
CA ALA A 136 -7.53 17.19 -7.58
C ALA A 136 -8.80 16.31 -7.48
N GLU A 137 -8.65 14.99 -7.56
CA GLU A 137 -9.73 14.01 -7.34
C GLU A 137 -9.82 13.52 -5.89
N GLY A 138 -9.06 14.14 -4.98
CA GLY A 138 -9.08 13.88 -3.55
C GLY A 138 -8.23 12.68 -3.11
N GLU A 139 -7.32 12.20 -3.95
CA GLU A 139 -6.35 11.17 -3.56
C GLU A 139 -5.16 11.80 -2.84
N LYS A 140 -4.53 11.03 -1.94
CA LYS A 140 -3.23 11.37 -1.37
C LYS A 140 -2.17 10.62 -2.17
N VAL A 141 -1.21 11.35 -2.73
CA VAL A 141 -0.18 10.77 -3.61
C VAL A 141 1.18 10.93 -2.96
N ALA A 142 2.00 9.88 -3.05
CA ALA A 142 3.40 9.92 -2.63
C ALA A 142 4.27 9.34 -3.75
N ARG A 143 5.45 9.93 -3.95
CA ARG A 143 6.48 9.36 -4.83
C ARG A 143 7.14 8.20 -4.10
N LEU A 144 6.79 6.98 -4.48
CA LEU A 144 7.24 5.77 -3.78
C LEU A 144 8.65 5.31 -4.15
N GLY A 145 9.16 5.68 -5.33
CA GLY A 145 10.47 5.26 -5.78
C GLY A 145 10.59 5.17 -7.30
N TRP A 146 11.45 4.27 -7.78
CA TRP A 146 11.93 4.26 -9.16
C TRP A 146 11.95 2.86 -9.77
N MET A 147 11.83 2.78 -11.09
CA MET A 147 12.11 1.53 -11.81
C MET A 147 13.61 1.38 -11.99
N ILE A 148 14.13 0.18 -11.72
CA ILE A 148 15.54 -0.17 -11.89
C ILE A 148 15.69 -1.41 -12.77
N ALA A 149 16.88 -1.62 -13.32
CA ALA A 149 17.19 -2.85 -14.04
C ALA A 149 17.11 -4.07 -13.11
N ARG A 150 16.57 -5.18 -13.63
CA ARG A 150 16.40 -6.44 -12.89
C ARG A 150 17.16 -7.56 -13.59
N SER A 151 18.09 -8.16 -12.86
CA SER A 151 18.76 -9.40 -13.27
C SER A 151 17.79 -10.59 -13.24
N GLU A 152 18.05 -11.60 -14.07
CA GLU A 152 17.25 -12.82 -14.07
C GLU A 152 17.24 -13.47 -12.67
N GLY A 153 16.06 -13.91 -12.22
CA GLY A 153 15.86 -14.51 -10.90
C GLY A 153 15.83 -13.53 -9.72
N ALA A 154 16.24 -12.27 -9.89
CA ALA A 154 16.16 -11.27 -8.81
C ALA A 154 14.69 -10.92 -8.46
N PRO A 155 14.39 -10.42 -7.25
CA PRO A 155 13.05 -9.95 -6.90
C PRO A 155 12.56 -8.82 -7.82
N GLY A 156 11.25 -8.79 -8.10
CA GLY A 156 10.64 -7.70 -8.88
C GLY A 156 10.35 -6.43 -8.08
N THR A 157 10.51 -6.49 -6.75
CA THR A 157 10.38 -5.36 -5.83
C THR A 157 11.54 -5.41 -4.86
N VAL A 158 12.22 -4.29 -4.67
CA VAL A 158 13.30 -4.09 -3.70
C VAL A 158 12.99 -2.88 -2.83
N TYR A 159 13.48 -2.87 -1.60
CA TYR A 159 13.12 -1.86 -0.60
C TYR A 159 14.36 -1.09 -0.15
N LYS A 160 14.22 0.22 0.00
CA LYS A 160 15.16 1.11 0.68
C LYS A 160 14.56 1.63 1.98
N GLY A 161 15.39 1.80 3.00
CA GLY A 161 14.97 2.33 4.29
C GLY A 161 14.12 1.36 5.11
N THR A 162 13.38 1.91 6.06
CA THR A 162 12.50 1.18 6.97
C THR A 162 11.08 1.74 6.89
N LEU A 163 10.10 0.87 7.09
CA LEU A 163 8.71 1.24 7.16
C LEU A 163 8.46 1.89 8.54
N GLY A 164 7.77 3.02 8.59
CA GLY A 164 7.42 3.71 9.83
C GLY A 164 6.34 2.98 10.64
N LEU A 165 6.68 1.80 11.19
CA LEU A 165 5.81 0.96 12.03
C LEU A 165 5.91 1.31 13.51
#